data_AF-A0A2R7SVM0-F1
#
_entry.id   AF-A0A2R7SVM0-F1
#
_cell.length_a   1.000
_cell.length_b   1.000
_cell.length_c   1.000
_cell.angle_alpha   90.00
_cell.angle_beta   90.00
_cell.angle_gamma   90.00
#
_symmetry.space_group_name_H-M   'P 1'
#
loop_
_entity.id
_entity.type
_entity.pdbx_description
1 polymer ?
#
loop_
_entity_poly.entity_id
_entity_poly.type
_entity_poly.pdbx_seq_one_letter_code
_entity_poly.pdbx_strand_id
1 'polypeptide(L)'
;MARSSIAEPSLNLHSPSSLPNEYDDDAVVNPSANAHMADVLAARLSRRQTLRGGLSVTAAALLGGVGLTACSSDDSPAPTPAPVPPPAPAPTPAGPPKLGFAAVAKNKNDLVTVAEGYQVSILHALGDPMHFGDESWKDDGSETADSYQRRIGDGHDGMYYFGLSDAGVYQADRSDRGLLCVNHEYVVAPFGLHPAGRTAGAARNASEVEKEIYAHGVSVVELKRDTAGVAMVRGSRFNRRVTSATTMDFTGPAKGSAQLATKFSAGGTQTRGTNNNCANGYTPWGTYLTCEENFLNVISRAALGVVARSAKEVASLNRYGLPQNRKSPYL
;
A
#
# COMPACT_ATOMS: atom_id res chain seq x y z
N MET A 1 6.52 44.15 -25.04
CA MET A 1 7.95 44.35 -25.35
C MET A 1 8.73 43.69 -24.23
N ALA A 2 9.61 42.70 -24.38
CA ALA A 2 10.22 42.06 -25.54
C ALA A 2 10.16 40.54 -25.35
N ARG A 3 9.94 39.81 -26.46
CA ARG A 3 10.03 38.35 -26.55
C ARG A 3 11.51 37.95 -26.60
N SER A 4 11.90 36.91 -25.86
CA SER A 4 13.07 36.10 -26.20
C SER A 4 12.59 34.67 -26.38
N SER A 5 12.61 34.23 -27.63
CA SER A 5 12.27 32.89 -28.10
C SER A 5 13.56 32.08 -28.08
N ILE A 6 13.69 31.16 -27.13
CA ILE A 6 14.63 30.05 -27.25
C ILE A 6 13.79 28.85 -27.65
N ALA A 7 13.94 28.45 -28.91
CA ALA A 7 13.34 27.24 -29.43
C ALA A 7 14.05 26.04 -28.80
N GLU A 8 13.33 25.24 -28.03
CA GLU A 8 13.80 23.92 -27.63
C GLU A 8 13.65 22.94 -28.80
N PRO A 9 14.67 22.12 -29.10
CA PRO A 9 14.56 21.09 -30.12
C PRO A 9 13.62 20.00 -29.63
N SER A 10 12.60 19.71 -30.43
CA SER A 10 11.71 18.56 -30.29
C SER A 10 12.52 17.27 -30.17
N LEU A 11 12.65 16.73 -28.96
CA LEU A 11 13.20 15.41 -28.70
C LEU A 11 12.21 14.37 -29.20
N ASN A 12 12.48 13.88 -30.41
CA ASN A 12 11.79 12.77 -31.03
C ASN A 12 12.19 11.47 -30.29
N LEU A 13 11.48 11.13 -29.21
CA LEU A 13 11.60 9.84 -28.52
C LEU A 13 10.96 8.74 -29.38
N HIS A 14 11.61 8.38 -30.48
CA HIS A 14 11.38 7.11 -31.17
C HIS A 14 12.64 6.26 -31.02
N SER A 15 12.72 5.52 -29.91
CA SER A 15 13.61 4.36 -29.84
C SER A 15 13.13 3.30 -30.82
N PRO A 16 13.93 2.85 -31.78
CA PRO A 16 13.58 1.72 -32.61
C PRO A 16 13.78 0.43 -31.79
N SER A 17 12.78 -0.47 -31.82
CA SER A 17 12.72 -1.78 -31.15
C SER A 17 12.38 -1.79 -29.65
N SER A 18 11.17 -1.41 -29.29
CA SER A 18 10.46 -2.15 -28.25
C SER A 18 9.55 -3.15 -28.99
N LEU A 19 9.85 -4.44 -28.86
CA LEU A 19 8.80 -5.44 -29.04
C LEU A 19 7.64 -5.03 -28.09
N PRO A 20 6.37 -5.12 -28.53
CA PRO A 20 5.26 -4.90 -27.62
C PRO A 20 5.49 -5.76 -26.38
N ASN A 21 5.30 -5.18 -25.19
CA ASN A 21 5.36 -5.94 -23.95
C ASN A 21 4.36 -7.10 -24.05
N GLU A 22 4.85 -8.32 -24.30
CA GLU A 22 4.02 -9.53 -24.35
C GLU A 22 3.59 -9.98 -22.95
N TYR A 23 3.95 -9.20 -21.91
CA TYR A 23 3.49 -9.41 -20.55
C TYR A 23 2.00 -9.07 -20.45
N ASP A 24 1.21 -10.12 -20.47
CA ASP A 24 -0.21 -10.09 -20.13
C ASP A 24 -0.32 -10.17 -18.59
N ASP A 25 -0.66 -9.05 -17.95
CA ASP A 25 -0.90 -8.96 -16.49
C ASP A 25 -2.01 -9.92 -16.04
N ASP A 26 -2.91 -10.33 -16.95
CA ASP A 26 -3.98 -11.27 -16.69
C ASP A 26 -3.55 -12.74 -16.88
N ALA A 27 -2.35 -13.00 -17.41
CA ALA A 27 -1.88 -14.36 -17.64
C ALA A 27 -1.62 -15.09 -16.31
N VAL A 28 -2.20 -16.29 -16.18
CA VAL A 28 -2.00 -17.14 -15.00
C VAL A 28 -0.57 -17.68 -15.01
N VAL A 29 0.33 -16.99 -14.33
CA VAL A 29 1.71 -17.44 -14.14
C VAL A 29 1.83 -18.49 -13.02
N ASN A 30 0.76 -18.79 -12.29
CA ASN A 30 0.72 -19.85 -11.27
C ASN A 30 -0.19 -21.02 -11.61
N PRO A 31 0.31 -22.08 -12.29
CA PRO A 31 -0.50 -23.25 -12.62
C PRO A 31 -0.66 -24.26 -11.47
N SER A 32 -0.24 -23.93 -10.24
CA SER A 32 -0.36 -24.87 -9.11
C SER A 32 -1.81 -25.11 -8.72
N ALA A 33 -2.16 -26.33 -8.32
CA ALA A 33 -3.47 -26.67 -7.76
C ALA A 33 -3.70 -26.22 -6.30
N ASN A 34 -2.90 -25.26 -5.80
CA ASN A 34 -3.07 -24.70 -4.47
C ASN A 34 -4.33 -23.81 -4.42
N ALA A 35 -5.01 -23.77 -3.28
CA ALA A 35 -6.16 -22.87 -3.09
C ALA A 35 -5.76 -21.40 -3.31
N HIS A 36 -6.64 -20.61 -3.94
CA HIS A 36 -6.43 -19.18 -4.04
C HIS A 36 -6.56 -18.54 -2.65
N MET A 37 -5.85 -17.42 -2.42
CA MET A 37 -5.94 -16.70 -1.15
C MET A 37 -7.38 -16.30 -0.81
N ALA A 38 -8.18 -15.97 -1.82
CA ALA A 38 -9.61 -15.69 -1.67
C ALA A 38 -10.36 -16.86 -1.03
N ASP A 39 -10.10 -18.10 -1.46
CA ASP A 39 -10.72 -19.31 -0.92
C ASP A 39 -10.29 -19.58 0.52
N VAL A 40 -9.00 -19.40 0.81
CA VAL A 40 -8.46 -19.53 2.17
C VAL A 40 -9.09 -18.50 3.10
N LEU A 41 -9.23 -17.25 2.64
CA LEU A 41 -9.84 -16.17 3.40
C LEU A 41 -11.32 -16.44 3.63
N ALA A 42 -12.06 -16.83 2.60
CA ALA A 42 -13.48 -17.18 2.69
C ALA A 42 -13.70 -18.32 3.69
N ALA A 43 -12.88 -19.37 3.65
CA ALA A 43 -12.95 -20.48 4.60
C ALA A 43 -12.64 -20.06 6.06
N ARG A 44 -11.78 -19.05 6.27
CA ARG A 44 -11.45 -18.52 7.61
C ARG A 44 -12.53 -17.58 8.13
N LEU A 45 -13.03 -16.69 7.29
CA LEU A 45 -14.07 -15.72 7.65
C LEU A 45 -15.42 -16.42 7.91
N SER A 46 -15.78 -17.42 7.10
CA SER A 46 -16.99 -18.22 7.32
C SER A 46 -16.95 -18.92 8.69
N ARG A 47 -15.84 -19.58 9.05
CA ARG A 47 -15.66 -20.17 10.38
C ARG A 47 -15.81 -19.16 11.51
N ARG A 48 -15.29 -17.95 11.35
CA ARG A 48 -15.41 -16.88 12.35
C ARG A 48 -16.85 -16.36 12.47
N GLN A 49 -17.57 -16.28 11.36
CA GLN A 49 -19.01 -15.95 11.35
C GLN A 49 -19.84 -17.06 12.00
N THR A 50 -19.56 -18.34 11.72
CA THR A 50 -20.23 -19.48 12.37
C THR A 50 -19.98 -19.50 13.89
N LEU A 51 -18.75 -19.25 14.34
CA LEU A 51 -18.42 -19.18 15.77
C LEU A 51 -19.09 -17.99 16.48
N ARG A 52 -19.13 -16.81 15.83
CA ARG A 52 -19.85 -15.64 16.37
C ARG A 52 -21.37 -15.86 16.38
N GLY A 53 -21.94 -16.46 15.33
CA GLY A 53 -23.36 -16.78 15.25
C GLY A 53 -23.78 -17.90 16.21
N GLY A 54 -22.92 -18.88 16.47
CA GLY A 54 -23.20 -20.00 17.38
C GLY A 54 -23.26 -19.61 18.86
N LEU A 55 -22.47 -18.63 19.29
CA LEU A 55 -22.54 -18.07 20.65
C LEU A 55 -23.83 -17.28 20.89
N SER A 56 -24.37 -16.61 19.86
CA SER A 56 -25.66 -15.90 19.95
C SER A 56 -26.85 -16.86 20.10
N VAL A 57 -26.81 -18.01 19.42
CA VAL A 57 -27.90 -19.00 19.44
C VAL A 57 -27.94 -19.79 20.76
N THR A 58 -26.79 -20.05 21.39
CA THR A 58 -26.75 -20.79 22.67
C THR A 58 -27.18 -19.95 23.87
N ALA A 59 -26.91 -18.64 23.89
CA ALA A 59 -27.42 -17.75 24.95
C ALA A 59 -28.96 -17.58 24.90
N ALA A 60 -29.55 -17.53 23.70
CA ALA A 60 -31.00 -17.47 23.54
C ALA A 60 -31.70 -18.79 23.91
N ALA A 61 -31.07 -19.94 23.67
CA ALA A 61 -31.63 -21.25 24.01
C ALA A 61 -31.55 -21.58 25.52
N LEU A 62 -30.58 -21.02 26.25
CA LEU A 62 -30.40 -21.29 27.69
C LEU A 62 -31.21 -20.36 28.62
N LEU A 63 -31.67 -19.21 28.14
CA LEU A 63 -32.53 -18.29 28.92
C LEU A 63 -34.04 -18.45 28.63
N GLY A 64 -34.43 -19.22 27.60
CA GLY A 64 -35.83 -19.47 27.22
C GLY A 64 -36.45 -20.75 27.78
N GLY A 65 -35.71 -21.52 28.61
CA GLY A 65 -36.01 -22.92 28.93
C GLY A 65 -36.13 -23.29 30.41
N VAL A 66 -36.48 -22.35 31.29
CA VAL A 66 -36.86 -22.66 32.69
C VAL A 66 -38.32 -22.27 32.91
N GLY A 67 -39.21 -23.26 32.77
CA GLY A 67 -40.60 -23.14 33.14
C GLY A 67 -40.76 -23.00 34.66
N LEU A 68 -41.46 -21.95 35.09
CA LEU A 68 -42.13 -21.94 36.38
C LEU A 68 -43.59 -22.33 36.18
N THR A 69 -43.90 -23.58 36.49
CA THR A 69 -45.24 -23.97 36.94
C THR A 69 -45.45 -23.43 38.35
N ALA A 70 -46.30 -22.42 38.50
CA ALA A 70 -46.87 -22.01 39.79
C ALA A 70 -48.37 -21.78 39.62
N CYS A 71 -49.12 -22.57 40.37
CA CYS A 71 -50.58 -22.64 40.39
C CYS A 71 -51.20 -21.31 40.83
N SER A 72 -52.21 -20.85 40.09
CA SER A 72 -53.27 -19.99 40.61
C SER A 72 -54.55 -20.32 39.85
N SER A 73 -55.50 -20.91 40.56
CA SER A 73 -56.88 -21.11 40.11
C SER A 73 -57.59 -19.76 40.09
N ASP A 74 -57.98 -19.31 38.91
CA ASP A 74 -59.09 -18.37 38.74
C ASP A 74 -59.72 -18.58 37.35
N ASP A 75 -61.03 -18.82 37.36
CA ASP A 75 -61.88 -19.05 36.21
C ASP A 75 -62.18 -17.69 35.56
N SER A 76 -61.49 -17.37 34.47
CA SER A 76 -61.83 -16.24 33.59
C SER A 76 -61.32 -16.52 32.17
N PRO A 77 -62.15 -16.36 31.11
CA PRO A 77 -61.72 -16.58 29.74
C PRO A 77 -60.64 -15.57 29.36
N ALA A 78 -59.47 -16.06 28.94
CA ALA A 78 -58.38 -15.24 28.44
C ALA A 78 -58.81 -14.45 27.18
N PRO A 79 -58.45 -13.16 27.05
CA PRO A 79 -58.75 -12.39 25.85
C PRO A 79 -57.95 -12.93 24.66
N THR A 80 -58.62 -13.05 23.52
CA THR A 80 -58.02 -13.43 22.24
C THR A 80 -56.85 -12.49 21.89
N PRO A 81 -55.64 -12.99 21.55
CA PRO A 81 -54.53 -12.14 21.15
C PRO A 81 -54.91 -11.30 19.92
N ALA A 82 -54.60 -10.00 19.96
CA ALA A 82 -54.82 -9.11 18.82
C ALA A 82 -53.95 -9.56 17.61
N PRO A 83 -54.44 -9.41 16.36
CA PRO A 83 -53.66 -9.72 15.18
C PRO A 83 -52.35 -8.92 15.14
N VAL A 84 -51.25 -9.58 14.84
CA VAL A 84 -49.94 -8.93 14.63
C VAL A 84 -50.07 -7.94 13.47
N PRO A 85 -49.64 -6.67 13.61
CA PRO A 85 -49.64 -5.71 12.51
C PRO A 85 -48.84 -6.23 11.33
N PRO A 86 -49.29 -6.00 10.07
CA PRO A 86 -48.52 -6.40 8.90
C PRO A 86 -47.13 -5.73 8.93
N PRO A 87 -46.08 -6.42 8.44
CA PRO A 87 -44.74 -5.85 8.38
C PRO A 87 -44.76 -4.55 7.58
N ALA A 88 -44.02 -3.54 8.07
CA ALA A 88 -43.87 -2.28 7.35
C ALA A 88 -43.33 -2.53 5.93
N PRO A 89 -43.81 -1.80 4.92
CA PRO A 89 -43.29 -1.92 3.55
C PRO A 89 -41.77 -1.75 3.54
N ALA A 90 -41.07 -2.63 2.84
CA ALA A 90 -39.64 -2.50 2.64
C ALA A 90 -39.33 -1.13 2.02
N PRO A 91 -38.31 -0.40 2.50
CA PRO A 91 -37.94 0.89 1.94
C PRO A 91 -37.62 0.73 0.46
N THR A 92 -38.15 1.64 -0.37
CA THR A 92 -37.89 1.69 -1.80
C THR A 92 -36.38 1.71 -2.06
N PRO A 93 -35.84 0.86 -2.95
CA PRO A 93 -34.42 0.90 -3.31
C PRO A 93 -34.05 2.31 -3.77
N ALA A 94 -33.05 2.91 -3.13
CA ALA A 94 -32.50 4.17 -3.60
C ALA A 94 -32.06 4.00 -5.06
N GLY A 95 -32.43 4.95 -5.93
CA GLY A 95 -32.00 4.94 -7.33
C GLY A 95 -30.46 4.90 -7.45
N PRO A 96 -29.92 4.50 -8.60
CA PRO A 96 -28.47 4.41 -8.77
C PRO A 96 -27.83 5.78 -8.45
N PRO A 97 -26.69 5.80 -7.73
CA PRO A 97 -26.02 7.04 -7.39
C PRO A 97 -25.71 7.83 -8.67
N LYS A 98 -26.15 9.09 -8.71
CA LYS A 98 -25.85 10.00 -9.82
C LYS A 98 -24.48 10.64 -9.59
N LEU A 99 -23.64 10.68 -10.63
CA LEU A 99 -22.40 11.44 -10.62
C LEU A 99 -22.74 12.94 -10.65
N GLY A 100 -22.22 13.71 -9.69
CA GLY A 100 -22.55 15.12 -9.49
C GLY A 100 -21.73 16.12 -10.31
N PHE A 101 -20.96 15.67 -11.28
CA PHE A 101 -20.05 16.51 -12.07
C PHE A 101 -20.10 16.14 -13.56
N ALA A 102 -19.80 17.11 -14.43
CA ALA A 102 -19.66 16.88 -15.86
C ALA A 102 -18.34 16.14 -16.16
N ALA A 103 -18.39 15.14 -17.04
CA ALA A 103 -17.19 14.40 -17.44
C ALA A 103 -16.14 15.33 -18.06
N VAL A 104 -14.88 15.17 -17.64
CA VAL A 104 -13.74 15.96 -18.12
C VAL A 104 -13.29 15.41 -19.48
N ALA A 105 -13.04 16.30 -20.45
CA ALA A 105 -12.53 15.91 -21.76
C ALA A 105 -11.08 15.40 -21.69
N LYS A 106 -10.78 14.33 -22.44
CA LYS A 106 -9.41 13.84 -22.61
C LYS A 106 -8.53 14.94 -23.24
N ASN A 107 -7.32 15.10 -22.71
CA ASN A 107 -6.33 16.03 -23.22
C ASN A 107 -4.92 15.44 -23.01
N LYS A 108 -3.91 16.09 -23.57
CA LYS A 108 -2.48 15.71 -23.44
C LYS A 108 -1.66 16.79 -22.74
N ASN A 109 -2.33 17.64 -21.95
CA ASN A 109 -1.64 18.71 -21.26
C ASN A 109 -0.79 18.11 -20.14
N ASP A 110 0.34 18.72 -19.85
CA ASP A 110 1.16 18.37 -18.68
C ASP A 110 0.58 19.04 -17.41
N LEU A 111 -0.70 18.78 -17.16
CA LEU A 111 -1.49 19.37 -16.08
C LEU A 111 -2.58 18.38 -15.64
N VAL A 112 -2.94 18.44 -14.36
CA VAL A 112 -4.12 17.73 -13.84
C VAL A 112 -5.38 18.54 -14.15
N THR A 113 -6.17 18.11 -15.13
CA THR A 113 -7.47 18.72 -15.46
C THR A 113 -8.59 18.09 -14.63
N VAL A 114 -9.30 18.91 -13.85
CA VAL A 114 -10.45 18.50 -13.03
C VAL A 114 -11.76 19.10 -13.54
N ALA A 115 -12.90 18.59 -13.06
CA ALA A 115 -14.22 19.10 -13.44
C ALA A 115 -14.46 20.53 -12.92
N GLU A 116 -15.39 21.25 -13.54
CA GLU A 116 -15.78 22.59 -13.09
C GLU A 116 -16.22 22.57 -11.61
N GLY A 117 -15.77 23.56 -10.83
CA GLY A 117 -16.01 23.64 -9.39
C GLY A 117 -15.06 22.80 -8.52
N TYR A 118 -14.14 22.03 -9.10
CA TYR A 118 -13.09 21.29 -8.38
C TYR A 118 -11.74 22.02 -8.46
N GLN A 119 -10.90 21.77 -7.45
CA GLN A 119 -9.52 22.27 -7.38
C GLN A 119 -8.56 21.13 -7.06
N VAL A 120 -7.30 21.32 -7.46
CA VAL A 120 -6.19 20.43 -7.12
C VAL A 120 -5.10 21.22 -6.40
N SER A 121 -4.43 20.59 -5.44
CA SER A 121 -3.31 21.14 -4.70
C SER A 121 -2.33 20.02 -4.39
N ILE A 122 -1.04 20.31 -4.43
CA ILE A 122 0.00 19.34 -4.06
C ILE A 122 0.01 19.21 -2.53
N LEU A 123 -0.15 17.98 -2.02
CA LEU A 123 -0.12 17.70 -0.60
C LEU A 123 1.32 17.54 -0.07
N HIS A 124 2.09 16.69 -0.75
CA HIS A 124 3.54 16.58 -0.63
C HIS A 124 4.09 15.92 -1.91
N ALA A 125 5.32 16.28 -2.28
CA ALA A 125 6.04 15.74 -3.43
C ALA A 125 7.27 14.94 -2.99
N LEU A 126 7.92 14.27 -3.95
CA LEU A 126 9.25 13.69 -3.77
C LEU A 126 10.19 14.67 -3.06
N GLY A 127 10.96 14.19 -2.09
CA GLY A 127 12.00 14.99 -1.46
C GLY A 127 11.49 15.98 -0.42
N ASP A 128 10.18 16.19 -0.28
CA ASP A 128 9.64 17.07 0.75
C ASP A 128 10.09 16.62 2.15
N PRO A 129 10.68 17.51 2.96
CA PRO A 129 11.17 17.15 4.28
C PRO A 129 10.02 16.99 5.29
N MET A 130 9.92 15.81 5.90
CA MET A 130 8.90 15.51 6.90
C MET A 130 9.25 16.08 8.28
N HIS A 131 10.51 16.40 8.52
CA HIS A 131 11.03 17.00 9.76
C HIS A 131 11.70 18.35 9.49
N PHE A 132 11.85 19.17 10.53
CA PHE A 132 12.66 20.38 10.45
C PHE A 132 14.16 20.03 10.38
N GLY A 133 14.97 20.93 9.82
CA GLY A 133 16.43 20.80 9.74
C GLY A 133 16.97 20.49 8.34
N ASP A 134 16.23 19.73 7.53
CA ASP A 134 16.56 19.52 6.12
C ASP A 134 16.03 20.69 5.26
N GLU A 135 16.80 21.13 4.27
CA GLU A 135 16.35 22.15 3.30
C GLU A 135 15.14 21.66 2.49
N SER A 136 14.32 22.59 2.01
CA SER A 136 13.26 22.27 1.05
C SER A 136 13.83 21.59 -0.18
N TRP A 137 13.03 20.69 -0.79
CA TRP A 137 13.41 20.01 -2.02
C TRP A 137 13.72 21.00 -3.13
N LYS A 138 14.83 20.78 -3.84
CA LYS A 138 15.33 21.71 -4.86
C LYS A 138 14.97 21.30 -6.29
N ASP A 139 14.37 20.12 -6.46
CA ASP A 139 14.07 19.54 -7.77
C ASP A 139 15.30 19.42 -8.68
N ASP A 140 16.48 19.17 -8.07
CA ASP A 140 17.75 19.03 -8.77
C ASP A 140 18.51 17.74 -8.37
N GLY A 141 17.94 16.95 -7.47
CA GLY A 141 18.53 15.72 -6.96
C GLY A 141 19.76 15.93 -6.05
N SER A 142 20.09 17.15 -5.64
CA SER A 142 21.31 17.45 -4.88
C SER A 142 21.28 17.01 -3.41
N GLU A 143 20.12 16.58 -2.90
CA GLU A 143 20.00 16.19 -1.50
C GLU A 143 20.85 14.95 -1.19
N THR A 144 21.34 14.86 0.04
CA THR A 144 22.17 13.73 0.48
C THR A 144 21.34 12.45 0.62
N ALA A 145 22.00 11.30 0.49
CA ALA A 145 21.39 9.99 0.76
C ALA A 145 20.74 9.94 2.16
N ASP A 146 21.46 10.35 3.20
CA ASP A 146 20.94 10.33 4.58
C ASP A 146 19.66 11.16 4.75
N SER A 147 19.53 12.30 4.06
CA SER A 147 18.33 13.13 4.17
C SER A 147 17.06 12.40 3.70
N TYR A 148 17.17 11.41 2.82
CA TYR A 148 16.02 10.59 2.39
C TYR A 148 15.46 9.69 3.50
N GLN A 149 16.15 9.52 4.63
CA GLN A 149 15.53 8.92 5.81
C GLN A 149 14.44 9.80 6.45
N ARG A 150 14.38 11.08 6.08
CA ARG A 150 13.49 12.10 6.66
C ARG A 150 12.69 12.87 5.61
N ARG A 151 12.81 12.50 4.33
CA ARG A 151 12.07 13.08 3.21
C ARG A 151 11.04 12.11 2.66
N ILE A 152 10.01 12.62 2.00
CA ILE A 152 9.10 11.82 1.18
C ILE A 152 9.90 11.08 0.09
N GLY A 153 9.55 9.82 -0.14
CA GLY A 153 10.19 8.95 -1.14
C GLY A 153 9.78 9.25 -2.57
N ASP A 154 10.15 8.35 -3.49
CA ASP A 154 9.89 8.46 -4.92
C ASP A 154 8.91 7.39 -5.42
N GLY A 155 8.24 7.66 -6.54
CA GLY A 155 7.26 6.74 -7.12
C GLY A 155 6.08 6.49 -6.19
N HIS A 156 5.39 7.55 -5.75
CA HIS A 156 4.18 7.45 -4.92
C HIS A 156 3.18 6.47 -5.53
N ASP A 157 2.70 5.53 -4.73
CA ASP A 157 1.71 4.55 -5.14
C ASP A 157 0.63 4.37 -4.06
N GLY A 158 0.31 3.14 -3.67
CA GLY A 158 -0.74 2.80 -2.72
C GLY A 158 -0.68 3.66 -1.47
N MET A 159 -1.84 4.14 -1.02
CA MET A 159 -1.93 5.03 0.12
C MET A 159 -3.23 4.84 0.90
N TYR A 160 -3.19 5.17 2.18
CA TYR A 160 -4.37 5.18 3.03
C TYR A 160 -4.26 6.20 4.16
N TYR A 161 -5.40 6.85 4.45
CA TYR A 161 -5.54 7.82 5.53
C TYR A 161 -6.17 7.20 6.77
N PHE A 162 -5.52 7.33 7.92
CA PHE A 162 -6.02 6.92 9.22
C PHE A 162 -6.33 8.15 10.06
N GLY A 163 -7.61 8.38 10.38
CA GLY A 163 -8.01 9.46 11.27
C GLY A 163 -7.37 9.35 12.66
N LEU A 164 -7.05 10.49 13.27
CA LEU A 164 -6.24 10.57 14.49
C LEU A 164 -6.83 11.58 15.46
N SER A 165 -7.35 11.14 16.61
CA SER A 165 -7.89 12.01 17.67
C SER A 165 -6.86 13.02 18.16
N ASP A 166 -7.27 14.10 18.84
CA ASP A 166 -6.33 15.12 19.35
C ASP A 166 -5.29 14.54 20.33
N ALA A 167 -5.62 13.45 21.02
CA ALA A 167 -4.70 12.70 21.87
C ALA A 167 -3.66 11.87 21.08
N GLY A 168 -3.78 11.80 19.76
CA GLY A 168 -2.90 11.00 18.91
C GLY A 168 -3.26 9.51 18.87
N VAL A 169 -4.54 9.18 18.99
CA VAL A 169 -5.05 7.80 18.95
C VAL A 169 -5.85 7.58 17.68
N TYR A 170 -5.73 6.40 17.06
CA TYR A 170 -6.51 6.04 15.87
C TYR A 170 -8.00 6.25 16.11
N GLN A 171 -8.64 6.99 15.20
CA GLN A 171 -10.05 7.32 15.22
C GLN A 171 -10.59 7.24 13.79
N ALA A 172 -11.24 6.14 13.46
CA ALA A 172 -11.63 5.78 12.10
C ALA A 172 -12.57 6.79 11.41
N ASP A 173 -13.41 7.49 12.18
CA ASP A 173 -14.41 8.45 11.68
C ASP A 173 -13.88 9.89 11.56
N ARG A 174 -12.64 10.16 12.02
CA ARG A 174 -12.04 11.48 11.91
C ARG A 174 -11.46 11.71 10.52
N SER A 175 -11.68 12.91 9.95
CA SER A 175 -11.22 13.28 8.59
C SER A 175 -10.49 14.63 8.49
N ASP A 176 -10.40 15.39 9.58
CA ASP A 176 -9.71 16.69 9.64
C ASP A 176 -8.27 16.58 10.16
N ARG A 177 -7.89 15.47 10.79
CA ARG A 177 -6.53 15.19 11.23
C ARG A 177 -6.28 13.68 11.25
N GLY A 178 -5.15 13.27 10.69
CA GLY A 178 -4.85 11.85 10.52
C GLY A 178 -3.43 11.59 10.07
N LEU A 179 -3.09 10.32 9.90
CA LEU A 179 -1.85 9.86 9.32
C LEU A 179 -2.12 9.36 7.90
N LEU A 180 -1.39 9.90 6.92
CA LEU A 180 -1.37 9.34 5.57
C LEU A 180 -0.14 8.43 5.46
N CYS A 181 -0.39 7.16 5.17
CA CYS A 181 0.64 6.21 4.76
C CYS A 181 0.67 6.19 3.23
N VAL A 182 1.86 6.33 2.64
CA VAL A 182 2.05 6.30 1.18
C VAL A 182 3.24 5.42 0.85
N ASN A 183 3.04 4.50 -0.09
CA ASN A 183 4.10 3.68 -0.65
C ASN A 183 4.95 4.47 -1.65
N HIS A 184 6.20 4.04 -1.78
CA HIS A 184 7.22 4.58 -2.68
C HIS A 184 7.84 3.42 -3.46
N GLU A 185 7.35 3.20 -4.68
CA GLU A 185 7.52 1.96 -5.43
C GLU A 185 8.84 1.89 -6.21
N TYR A 186 9.26 2.98 -6.83
CA TYR A 186 10.44 3.02 -7.68
C TYR A 186 11.10 4.38 -7.65
N VAL A 187 12.32 4.44 -8.16
CA VAL A 187 13.01 5.71 -8.38
C VAL A 187 12.95 6.08 -9.86
N VAL A 188 12.44 7.27 -10.15
CA VAL A 188 12.37 7.84 -11.50
C VAL A 188 13.79 8.06 -12.03
N ALA A 189 14.10 7.39 -13.13
CA ALA A 189 15.39 7.50 -13.80
C ALA A 189 15.32 8.50 -14.97
N PRO A 190 16.46 9.08 -15.38
CA PRO A 190 17.75 9.00 -14.70
C PRO A 190 17.94 10.10 -13.65
N PHE A 191 17.21 11.21 -13.74
CA PHE A 191 17.50 12.45 -13.01
C PHE A 191 16.67 12.68 -11.73
N GLY A 192 15.69 11.82 -11.42
CA GLY A 192 14.75 12.06 -10.30
C GLY A 192 15.43 12.25 -8.94
N LEU A 193 16.53 11.53 -8.69
CA LEU A 193 17.28 11.62 -7.43
C LEU A 193 18.73 12.08 -7.57
N HIS A 194 19.25 12.22 -8.79
CA HIS A 194 20.69 12.38 -9.01
C HIS A 194 20.93 13.53 -10.00
N PRO A 195 21.71 14.57 -9.63
CA PRO A 195 21.88 15.76 -10.47
C PRO A 195 22.51 15.45 -11.83
N ALA A 196 23.45 14.50 -11.86
CA ALA A 196 24.12 14.03 -13.07
C ALA A 196 23.40 12.85 -13.75
N GLY A 197 22.22 12.48 -13.22
CA GLY A 197 21.56 11.24 -13.57
C GLY A 197 22.17 10.03 -12.87
N ARG A 198 21.40 8.94 -12.83
CA ARG A 198 21.83 7.66 -12.27
C ARG A 198 23.09 7.14 -12.99
N THR A 199 24.13 6.81 -12.24
CA THR A 199 25.32 6.13 -12.80
C THR A 199 24.93 4.73 -13.26
N ALA A 200 25.20 4.40 -14.53
CA ALA A 200 24.99 3.08 -15.14
C ALA A 200 26.30 2.30 -15.28
N GLY A 201 26.23 0.97 -15.26
CA GLY A 201 27.35 0.07 -15.51
C GLY A 201 27.63 -0.92 -14.37
N ALA A 202 28.72 -1.68 -14.51
CA ALA A 202 29.03 -2.80 -13.62
C ALA A 202 29.32 -2.39 -12.15
N ALA A 203 29.65 -1.13 -11.90
CA ALA A 203 29.89 -0.59 -10.56
C ALA A 203 29.19 0.76 -10.42
N ARG A 204 28.09 0.77 -9.66
CA ARG A 204 27.35 2.00 -9.34
C ARG A 204 27.96 2.72 -8.16
N ASN A 205 27.79 4.04 -8.12
CA ASN A 205 28.20 4.83 -6.96
C ASN A 205 27.37 4.41 -5.74
N ALA A 206 28.05 4.01 -4.66
CA ALA A 206 27.41 3.55 -3.44
C ALA A 206 26.44 4.59 -2.85
N SER A 207 26.78 5.88 -2.89
CA SER A 207 25.92 6.92 -2.33
C SER A 207 24.62 7.11 -3.13
N GLU A 208 24.66 6.88 -4.44
CA GLU A 208 23.45 6.88 -5.27
C GLU A 208 22.53 5.71 -4.90
N VAL A 209 23.12 4.52 -4.75
CA VAL A 209 22.38 3.31 -4.36
C VAL A 209 21.78 3.46 -2.95
N GLU A 210 22.51 4.04 -2.01
CA GLU A 210 22.00 4.35 -0.67
C GLU A 210 20.81 5.32 -0.72
N LYS A 211 20.93 6.39 -1.50
CA LYS A 211 19.84 7.35 -1.70
C LYS A 211 18.60 6.67 -2.27
N GLU A 212 18.77 5.79 -3.27
CA GLU A 212 17.68 5.01 -3.87
C GLU A 212 17.05 4.03 -2.87
N ILE A 213 17.85 3.35 -2.05
CA ILE A 213 17.38 2.47 -0.96
C ILE A 213 16.50 3.25 0.02
N TYR A 214 16.88 4.48 0.34
CA TYR A 214 16.12 5.34 1.25
C TYR A 214 14.96 6.07 0.56
N ALA A 215 14.89 6.11 -0.77
CA ALA A 215 13.76 6.67 -1.50
C ALA A 215 12.58 5.69 -1.63
N HIS A 216 12.83 4.39 -1.61
CA HIS A 216 11.78 3.35 -1.60
C HIS A 216 11.11 3.19 -0.23
N GLY A 217 10.00 2.44 -0.21
CA GLY A 217 9.36 1.96 1.01
C GLY A 217 8.04 2.64 1.29
N VAL A 218 7.88 3.22 2.48
CA VAL A 218 6.65 3.88 2.94
C VAL A 218 7.02 5.18 3.67
N SER A 219 6.26 6.25 3.42
CA SER A 219 6.20 7.42 4.30
C SER A 219 4.92 7.38 5.11
N VAL A 220 5.03 7.67 6.41
CA VAL A 220 3.89 7.99 7.27
C VAL A 220 4.01 9.46 7.60
N VAL A 221 2.97 10.24 7.32
CA VAL A 221 2.93 11.67 7.62
C VAL A 221 1.64 12.07 8.30
N GLU A 222 1.74 12.93 9.31
CA GLU A 222 0.56 13.57 9.88
C GLU A 222 0.05 14.66 8.95
N LEU A 223 -1.25 14.63 8.69
CA LEU A 223 -1.97 15.65 7.94
C LEU A 223 -2.98 16.34 8.84
N LYS A 224 -3.19 17.63 8.58
CA LYS A 224 -4.25 18.42 9.19
C LYS A 224 -4.97 19.23 8.12
N ARG A 225 -6.30 19.29 8.24
CA ARG A 225 -7.17 20.16 7.45
C ARG A 225 -7.58 21.36 8.28
N ASP A 226 -7.47 22.53 7.69
CA ASP A 226 -7.99 23.79 8.22
C ASP A 226 -8.74 24.56 7.12
N THR A 227 -8.95 25.86 7.33
CA THR A 227 -9.64 26.74 6.37
C THR A 227 -8.85 27.00 5.08
N ALA A 228 -7.53 26.82 5.10
CA ALA A 228 -6.66 26.99 3.94
C ALA A 228 -6.53 25.71 3.10
N GLY A 229 -6.80 24.54 3.69
CA GLY A 229 -6.79 23.26 2.99
C GLY A 229 -6.23 22.13 3.84
N VAL A 230 -5.71 21.10 3.20
CA VAL A 230 -5.01 19.98 3.86
C VAL A 230 -3.50 20.19 3.71
N ALA A 231 -2.75 20.06 4.79
CA ALA A 231 -1.30 20.20 4.77
C ALA A 231 -0.61 19.11 5.62
N MET A 232 0.63 18.78 5.24
CA MET A 232 1.52 17.96 6.05
C MET A 232 1.99 18.72 7.29
N VAL A 233 1.86 18.10 8.45
CA VAL A 233 2.37 18.62 9.73
C VAL A 233 3.85 18.29 9.85
N ARG A 234 4.70 19.19 9.35
CA ARG A 234 6.16 19.05 9.42
C ARG A 234 6.62 18.99 10.88
N GLY A 235 7.53 18.05 11.18
CA GLY A 235 8.04 17.83 12.52
C GLY A 235 7.08 17.07 13.45
N SER A 236 5.96 16.54 12.94
CA SER A 236 5.14 15.63 13.73
C SER A 236 5.95 14.43 14.22
N ARG A 237 5.71 14.03 15.47
CA ARG A 237 6.31 12.83 16.07
C ARG A 237 5.88 11.53 15.38
N PHE A 238 4.81 11.57 14.60
CA PHE A 238 4.32 10.41 13.84
C PHE A 238 4.98 10.28 12.47
N ASN A 239 5.64 11.34 11.99
CA ASN A 239 6.30 11.30 10.69
C ASN A 239 7.43 10.27 10.71
N ARG A 240 7.44 9.38 9.72
CA ARG A 240 8.39 8.27 9.68
C ARG A 240 8.63 7.78 8.26
N ARG A 241 9.89 7.47 7.94
CA ARG A 241 10.22 6.59 6.82
C ARG A 241 10.38 5.14 7.27
N VAL A 242 9.83 4.26 6.47
CA VAL A 242 10.14 2.84 6.44
C VAL A 242 10.76 2.61 5.07
N THR A 243 12.02 2.21 5.02
CA THR A 243 12.82 2.14 3.78
C THR A 243 13.25 0.72 3.47
N SER A 244 13.88 0.50 2.31
CA SER A 244 14.51 -0.78 1.94
C SER A 244 15.69 -1.18 2.86
N ALA A 245 16.08 -0.33 3.81
CA ALA A 245 17.10 -0.63 4.82
C ALA A 245 16.54 -0.81 6.24
N THR A 246 15.28 -0.50 6.49
CA THR A 246 14.69 -0.54 7.84
C THR A 246 14.67 -1.98 8.36
N THR A 247 15.21 -2.26 9.55
CA THR A 247 15.15 -3.63 10.10
C THR A 247 13.70 -4.04 10.36
N MET A 248 13.30 -5.21 9.89
CA MET A 248 11.95 -5.75 10.02
C MET A 248 11.96 -7.19 10.52
N ASP A 249 10.94 -7.56 11.28
CA ASP A 249 10.74 -8.93 11.75
C ASP A 249 9.93 -9.74 10.76
N PHE A 250 10.33 -10.98 10.54
CA PHE A 250 9.44 -11.99 9.95
C PHE A 250 8.48 -12.54 11.00
N THR A 251 7.25 -12.77 10.57
CA THR A 251 6.20 -13.47 11.33
C THR A 251 5.52 -14.51 10.46
N GLY A 252 4.60 -15.28 11.05
CA GLY A 252 3.87 -16.33 10.35
C GLY A 252 4.70 -17.60 10.12
N PRO A 253 4.13 -18.59 9.38
CA PRO A 253 4.66 -19.95 9.31
C PRO A 253 6.06 -20.09 8.69
N ALA A 254 6.50 -19.11 7.88
CA ALA A 254 7.81 -19.14 7.25
C ALA A 254 8.94 -18.63 8.16
N LYS A 255 8.63 -17.95 9.27
CA LYS A 255 9.62 -17.40 10.19
C LYS A 255 10.55 -18.51 10.70
N GLY A 256 11.85 -18.27 10.64
CA GLY A 256 12.85 -19.25 11.08
C GLY A 256 13.19 -20.33 10.06
N SER A 257 12.55 -20.32 8.89
CA SER A 257 12.90 -21.22 7.79
C SER A 257 14.32 -20.96 7.31
N ALA A 258 15.05 -22.04 7.00
CA ALA A 258 16.38 -21.96 6.37
C ALA A 258 16.36 -21.17 5.05
N GLN A 259 15.21 -21.07 4.37
CA GLN A 259 15.07 -20.28 3.13
C GLN A 259 15.06 -18.77 3.37
N LEU A 260 14.80 -18.32 4.60
CA LEU A 260 14.88 -16.90 4.99
C LEU A 260 16.25 -16.55 5.61
N ALA A 261 17.13 -17.53 5.79
CA ALA A 261 18.44 -17.31 6.38
C ALA A 261 19.35 -16.54 5.42
N THR A 262 19.97 -15.48 5.93
CA THR A 262 20.96 -14.67 5.21
C THR A 262 22.15 -14.37 6.13
N LYS A 263 23.21 -13.75 5.60
CA LYS A 263 24.31 -13.23 6.43
C LYS A 263 23.85 -12.21 7.48
N PHE A 264 22.78 -11.46 7.19
CA PHE A 264 22.22 -10.48 8.12
C PHE A 264 21.38 -11.15 9.21
N SER A 265 20.60 -12.17 8.86
CA SER A 265 19.74 -12.90 9.78
C SER A 265 19.91 -14.40 9.56
N ALA A 266 20.93 -14.99 10.21
CA ALA A 266 21.25 -16.41 10.08
C ALA A 266 20.11 -17.31 10.56
N GLY A 267 19.33 -16.85 11.55
CA GLY A 267 18.15 -17.55 12.05
C GLY A 267 16.88 -17.34 11.21
N GLY A 268 16.91 -16.56 10.13
CA GLY A 268 15.73 -16.33 9.28
C GLY A 268 14.53 -15.66 10.00
N THR A 269 14.80 -14.83 11.01
CA THR A 269 13.78 -14.16 11.82
C THR A 269 13.61 -12.68 11.49
N GLN A 270 14.59 -12.07 10.80
CA GLN A 270 14.59 -10.66 10.45
C GLN A 270 15.06 -10.43 9.02
N THR A 271 14.72 -9.26 8.46
CA THR A 271 15.18 -8.78 7.17
C THR A 271 15.49 -7.28 7.22
N ARG A 272 16.02 -6.75 6.12
CA ARG A 272 16.16 -5.32 5.89
C ARG A 272 15.15 -4.88 4.85
N GLY A 273 14.22 -4.07 5.33
CA GLY A 273 13.36 -3.18 4.59
C GLY A 273 12.20 -3.83 3.89
N THR A 274 11.53 -2.97 3.15
CA THR A 274 10.53 -3.34 2.16
C THR A 274 10.78 -2.53 0.89
N ASN A 275 10.53 -3.12 -0.28
CA ASN A 275 10.91 -2.53 -1.56
C ASN A 275 9.85 -2.79 -2.64
N ASN A 276 9.83 -1.95 -3.68
CA ASN A 276 8.86 -2.02 -4.77
C ASN A 276 7.43 -2.11 -4.24
N ASN A 277 7.15 -1.23 -3.28
CA ASN A 277 5.89 -1.09 -2.59
C ASN A 277 4.86 -0.50 -3.54
N CYS A 278 4.01 -1.34 -4.12
CA CYS A 278 3.04 -0.96 -5.15
C CYS A 278 1.75 -0.46 -4.50
N ALA A 279 0.70 -1.28 -4.47
CA ALA A 279 -0.57 -0.93 -3.83
C ALA A 279 -0.59 -1.16 -2.31
N ASN A 280 -1.77 -0.99 -1.71
CA ASN A 280 -1.95 -1.10 -0.27
C ASN A 280 -3.22 -1.84 0.16
N GLY A 281 -3.22 -2.19 1.43
CA GLY A 281 -4.41 -2.57 2.18
C GLY A 281 -4.43 -1.87 3.53
N TYR A 282 -5.56 -1.93 4.22
CA TYR A 282 -5.70 -1.40 5.57
C TYR A 282 -6.62 -2.31 6.37
N THR A 283 -6.41 -2.32 7.69
CA THR A 283 -7.20 -3.16 8.58
C THR A 283 -8.16 -2.31 9.43
N PRO A 284 -9.31 -2.87 9.85
CA PRO A 284 -10.23 -2.18 10.75
C PRO A 284 -9.65 -1.84 12.13
N TRP A 285 -8.48 -2.41 12.49
CA TRP A 285 -7.78 -2.13 13.75
C TRP A 285 -6.61 -1.15 13.57
N GLY A 286 -6.59 -0.39 12.47
CA GLY A 286 -5.70 0.75 12.30
C GLY A 286 -4.28 0.37 11.89
N THR A 287 -4.09 -0.70 11.10
CA THR A 287 -2.79 -1.05 10.53
C THR A 287 -2.78 -0.89 9.02
N TYR A 288 -1.66 -0.38 8.51
CA TYR A 288 -1.39 -0.28 7.09
C TYR A 288 -0.70 -1.54 6.57
N LEU A 289 -1.12 -2.02 5.39
CA LEU A 289 -0.50 -3.12 4.67
C LEU A 289 0.11 -2.54 3.39
N THR A 290 1.41 -2.76 3.22
CA THR A 290 2.13 -2.44 1.99
C THR A 290 2.53 -3.74 1.28
N CYS A 291 2.57 -3.72 -0.05
CA CYS A 291 2.75 -4.91 -0.86
C CYS A 291 3.97 -4.76 -1.78
N GLU A 292 4.92 -5.69 -1.67
CA GLU A 292 6.07 -5.77 -2.57
C GLU A 292 5.65 -6.47 -3.87
N GLU A 293 5.79 -5.78 -5.00
CA GLU A 293 5.42 -6.33 -6.31
C GLU A 293 6.68 -6.69 -7.11
N ASN A 294 7.31 -5.69 -7.70
CA ASN A 294 8.43 -5.86 -8.62
C ASN A 294 9.78 -5.94 -7.89
N PHE A 295 9.85 -6.61 -6.74
CA PHE A 295 11.03 -6.66 -5.86
C PHE A 295 12.31 -7.18 -6.55
N LEU A 296 12.16 -7.93 -7.65
CA LEU A 296 13.29 -8.38 -8.44
C LEU A 296 13.99 -7.25 -9.20
N ASN A 297 13.36 -6.09 -9.40
CA ASN A 297 13.97 -4.96 -10.09
C ASN A 297 15.31 -4.54 -9.47
N VAL A 298 15.48 -4.73 -8.16
CA VAL A 298 16.72 -4.38 -7.44
C VAL A 298 17.64 -5.57 -7.14
N ILE A 299 17.36 -6.76 -7.70
CA ILE A 299 18.10 -8.00 -7.39
C ILE A 299 18.73 -8.60 -8.66
N SER A 300 20.04 -8.86 -8.61
CA SER A 300 20.77 -9.62 -9.63
C SER A 300 21.06 -11.05 -9.16
N ARG A 301 21.24 -11.98 -10.10
CA ARG A 301 21.68 -13.35 -9.81
C ARG A 301 22.94 -13.70 -10.60
N ALA A 302 24.00 -14.06 -9.90
CA ALA A 302 25.27 -14.48 -10.48
C ALA A 302 25.19 -15.84 -11.22
N ALA A 303 26.26 -16.18 -11.93
CA ALA A 303 26.43 -17.46 -12.61
C ALA A 303 26.51 -18.66 -11.63
N LEU A 304 26.18 -19.86 -12.12
CA LEU A 304 26.46 -21.14 -11.45
C LEU A 304 27.96 -21.28 -11.18
N GLY A 305 28.31 -21.85 -10.02
CA GLY A 305 29.70 -22.00 -9.56
C GLY A 305 30.02 -21.19 -8.31
N VAL A 306 29.19 -20.20 -7.95
CA VAL A 306 29.34 -19.44 -6.69
C VAL A 306 28.67 -20.17 -5.51
N VAL A 307 27.53 -20.85 -5.75
CA VAL A 307 26.84 -21.76 -4.80
C VAL A 307 26.09 -22.83 -5.60
N ALA A 308 26.28 -24.12 -5.29
CA ALA A 308 25.49 -25.20 -5.88
C ALA A 308 24.05 -25.13 -5.35
N ARG A 309 23.06 -25.05 -6.26
CA ARG A 309 21.63 -25.06 -5.92
C ARG A 309 20.97 -26.33 -6.44
N SER A 310 20.03 -26.87 -5.68
CA SER A 310 19.21 -28.01 -6.07
C SER A 310 18.30 -27.67 -7.27
N ALA A 311 17.84 -28.70 -7.99
CA ALA A 311 16.90 -28.51 -9.10
C ALA A 311 15.61 -27.80 -8.67
N LYS A 312 15.13 -28.08 -7.44
CA LYS A 312 13.95 -27.42 -6.86
C LYS A 312 14.16 -25.92 -6.68
N GLU A 313 15.30 -25.50 -6.12
CA GLU A 313 15.61 -24.08 -5.93
C GLU A 313 15.75 -23.35 -7.26
N VAL A 314 16.39 -23.98 -8.26
CA VAL A 314 16.50 -23.42 -9.60
C VAL A 314 15.12 -23.22 -10.23
N ALA A 315 14.24 -24.21 -10.15
CA ALA A 315 12.88 -24.10 -10.66
C ALA A 315 12.09 -22.98 -9.95
N SER A 316 12.18 -22.88 -8.62
CA SER A 316 11.54 -21.80 -7.86
C SER A 316 12.06 -20.41 -8.26
N LEU A 317 13.38 -20.23 -8.40
CA LEU A 317 13.94 -18.93 -8.80
C LEU A 317 13.52 -18.54 -10.22
N ASN A 318 13.57 -19.49 -11.16
CA ASN A 318 13.14 -19.23 -12.54
C ASN A 318 11.66 -18.86 -12.60
N ARG A 319 10.83 -19.51 -11.78
CA ARG A 319 9.40 -19.23 -11.68
C ARG A 319 9.10 -17.78 -11.25
N TYR A 320 9.92 -17.20 -10.38
CA TYR A 320 9.78 -15.79 -10.01
C TYR A 320 10.39 -14.83 -11.04
N GLY A 321 11.10 -15.31 -12.06
CA GLY A 321 11.79 -14.44 -13.03
C GLY A 321 13.23 -14.08 -12.62
N LEU A 322 13.88 -14.93 -11.80
CA LEU A 322 15.27 -14.79 -11.37
C LEU A 322 16.18 -15.91 -11.95
N PRO A 323 16.32 -16.01 -13.29
CA PRO A 323 17.21 -16.97 -13.91
C PRO A 323 18.68 -16.65 -13.59
N GLN A 324 19.54 -17.62 -13.83
CA GLN A 324 20.98 -17.43 -13.72
C GLN A 324 21.42 -16.29 -14.65
N ASN A 325 22.41 -15.50 -14.21
CA ASN A 325 22.95 -14.34 -14.93
C ASN A 325 21.97 -13.18 -15.13
N ARG A 326 20.80 -13.18 -14.46
CA ARG A 326 19.91 -12.02 -14.48
C ARG A 326 20.63 -10.80 -13.88
N LYS A 327 20.62 -9.70 -14.63
CA LYS A 327 21.03 -8.39 -14.14
C LYS A 327 19.79 -7.58 -13.76
N SER A 328 19.87 -6.91 -12.63
CA SER A 328 18.90 -5.91 -12.21
C SER A 328 18.84 -4.77 -13.24
N PRO A 329 17.64 -4.26 -13.59
CA PRO A 329 17.48 -3.03 -14.37
C PRO A 329 18.07 -1.77 -13.73
N TYR A 330 18.42 -1.83 -12.44
CA TYR A 330 19.08 -0.74 -11.73
C TYR A 330 20.61 -0.73 -11.95
N LEU A 331 21.20 -1.63 -12.76
CA LEU A 331 22.63 -1.70 -13.11
C LEU A 331 22.91 -1.18 -14.53
#